data_AF-A0A9P9WM04-F1
#
_entry.id   AF-A0A9P9WM04-F1
#
_cell.length_a   1.000
_cell.length_b   1.000
_cell.length_c   1.000
_cell.angle_alpha   90.00
_cell.angle_beta   90.00
_cell.angle_gamma   90.00
#
_symmetry.space_group_name_H-M   'P 1'
#
loop_
_entity.id
_entity.type
_entity.pdbx_description
1 polymer ?
#
loop_
_entity_poly.entity_id
_entity_poly.type
_entity_poly.pdbx_seq_one_letter_code
_entity_poly.pdbx_strand_id
1 'polypeptide(L)'
;MQFSTSTKAILAVLAAQTALASPTSPEMSLNPRGPYCWTAGAVNGQCGQVWDFENCSGKNLQQIAPDCKQTCRKAPAGAKSIMAWGDGTYGTTCYMYEDENCTQEIRRTSNTIESSCATPVGQTIRSYKCLAKC
;
A
#
# COMPACT_ATOMS: atom_id res chain seq x y z
N MET A 1 -37.90 -43.45 64.81
CA MET A 1 -36.48 -43.04 64.81
C MET A 1 -36.06 -42.98 63.34
N GLN A 2 -36.40 -41.92 62.59
CA GLN A 2 -35.72 -40.62 62.45
C GLN A 2 -34.26 -40.72 61.98
N PHE A 3 -34.05 -40.45 60.69
CA PHE A 3 -32.86 -39.84 60.04
C PHE A 3 -33.43 -39.20 58.76
N SER A 4 -33.71 -37.90 58.63
CA SER A 4 -32.85 -36.69 58.68
C SER A 4 -31.61 -36.78 57.78
N THR A 5 -31.63 -36.12 56.62
CA THR A 5 -30.95 -34.81 56.38
C THR A 5 -30.60 -34.64 54.88
N SER A 6 -30.96 -33.46 54.36
CA SER A 6 -30.36 -32.62 53.30
C SER A 6 -29.37 -33.21 52.28
N THR A 7 -29.43 -32.73 51.04
CA THR A 7 -28.59 -31.61 50.56
C THR A 7 -28.76 -31.38 49.05
N LYS A 8 -28.76 -30.10 48.68
CA LYS A 8 -28.83 -29.51 47.33
C LYS A 8 -27.77 -30.10 46.38
N ALA A 9 -28.17 -30.40 45.15
CA ALA A 9 -27.24 -30.52 44.02
C ALA A 9 -27.46 -29.33 43.08
N ILE A 10 -26.54 -28.36 43.19
CA ILE A 10 -26.38 -27.20 42.32
C ILE A 10 -25.70 -27.71 41.05
N LEU A 11 -26.38 -27.70 39.90
CA LEU A 11 -25.71 -27.88 38.61
C LEU A 11 -25.31 -26.50 38.07
N ALA A 12 -24.05 -26.15 38.29
CA ALA A 12 -23.38 -25.06 37.59
C ALA A 12 -23.01 -25.55 36.18
N VAL A 13 -23.60 -24.94 35.15
CA VAL A 13 -23.16 -25.15 33.76
C VAL A 13 -21.98 -24.21 33.51
N LEU A 14 -20.77 -24.76 33.53
CA LEU A 14 -19.57 -24.05 33.05
C LEU A 14 -19.60 -23.99 31.52
N ALA A 15 -19.92 -22.83 30.96
CA ALA A 15 -19.62 -22.52 29.58
C ALA A 15 -18.12 -22.19 29.46
N ALA A 16 -17.33 -23.18 29.06
CA ALA A 16 -15.94 -22.96 28.67
C ALA A 16 -15.91 -22.26 27.31
N GLN A 17 -15.70 -20.95 27.30
CA GLN A 17 -15.39 -20.18 26.09
C GLN A 17 -13.89 -20.30 25.82
N THR A 18 -13.50 -21.19 24.91
CA THR A 18 -12.16 -21.19 24.33
C THR A 18 -12.06 -20.02 23.35
N ALA A 19 -11.66 -18.86 23.86
CA ALA A 19 -11.19 -17.77 23.03
C ALA A 19 -9.92 -18.24 22.30
N LEU A 20 -10.08 -18.58 21.02
CA LEU A 20 -8.98 -18.76 20.08
C LEU A 20 -8.25 -17.41 19.98
N ALA A 21 -7.17 -17.29 20.75
CA ALA A 21 -6.15 -16.28 20.54
C ALA A 21 -5.62 -16.43 19.11
N SER A 22 -6.10 -15.59 18.20
CA SER A 22 -5.49 -15.47 16.88
C SER A 22 -4.20 -14.67 17.01
N PRO A 23 -3.11 -15.15 16.40
CA PRO A 23 -1.78 -14.59 16.60
C PRO A 23 -1.67 -13.17 16.04
N THR A 24 -1.08 -12.32 16.87
CA THR A 24 -0.20 -11.19 16.55
C THR A 24 -0.22 -10.73 15.10
N SER A 25 -0.82 -9.55 14.90
CA SER A 25 -0.64 -8.69 13.74
C SER A 25 0.81 -8.75 13.23
N PRO A 26 1.05 -8.93 11.91
CA PRO A 26 2.40 -8.88 11.40
C PRO A 26 2.97 -7.50 11.69
N GLU A 27 4.14 -7.57 12.30
CA GLU A 27 5.01 -6.50 12.73
C GLU A 27 4.96 -5.34 11.73
N MET A 28 4.61 -4.17 12.26
CA MET A 28 4.76 -2.89 11.59
C MET A 28 6.26 -2.69 11.39
N SER A 29 6.80 -3.28 10.32
CA SER A 29 8.15 -3.06 9.87
C SER A 29 8.31 -1.56 9.65
N LEU A 30 9.08 -0.93 10.53
CA LEU A 30 9.54 0.44 10.42
C LEU A 30 10.51 0.54 9.24
N ASN A 31 10.01 0.32 8.03
CA ASN A 31 10.66 0.79 6.82
C ASN A 31 10.59 2.33 6.89
N PRO A 32 11.70 3.08 6.74
CA PRO A 32 11.71 4.54 6.86
C PRO A 32 10.55 5.12 6.06
N ARG A 33 9.63 5.73 6.79
CA ARG A 33 8.38 6.29 6.28
C ARG A 33 8.77 7.45 5.38
N GLY A 34 8.88 7.13 4.09
CA GLY A 34 8.93 8.12 3.02
C GLY A 34 7.72 9.06 3.12
N PRO A 35 7.69 10.12 2.30
CA PRO A 35 6.61 11.10 2.33
C PRO A 35 5.26 10.39 2.26
N TYR A 36 4.44 10.60 3.29
CA TYR A 36 3.16 9.92 3.42
C TYR A 36 2.25 10.34 2.28
N CYS A 37 1.79 9.36 1.52
CA CYS A 37 0.72 9.56 0.57
C CYS A 37 -0.56 10.02 1.28
N TRP A 38 -1.02 11.23 0.95
CA TRP A 38 -2.30 11.78 1.41
C TRP A 38 -3.46 11.36 0.51
N THR A 39 -4.69 11.66 0.91
CA THR A 39 -5.91 11.34 0.16
C THR A 39 -5.82 11.82 -1.29
N ALA A 40 -6.21 10.96 -2.23
CA ALA A 40 -6.27 11.31 -3.64
C ALA A 40 -7.19 12.51 -3.91
N GLY A 41 -6.76 13.42 -4.78
CA GLY A 41 -7.51 14.64 -5.09
C GLY A 41 -7.57 15.68 -3.95
N ALA A 42 -6.90 15.46 -2.82
CA ALA A 42 -6.80 16.47 -1.76
C ALA A 42 -5.74 17.53 -2.08
N VAL A 43 -5.93 18.75 -1.58
CA VAL A 43 -4.97 19.85 -1.72
C VAL A 43 -3.60 19.44 -1.17
N ASN A 44 -2.55 19.59 -1.99
CA ASN A 44 -1.18 19.10 -1.72
C ASN A 44 -1.08 17.58 -1.52
N GLY A 45 -2.09 16.83 -1.99
CA GLY A 45 -2.20 15.39 -1.83
C GLY A 45 -1.48 14.56 -2.88
N GLN A 46 -0.72 15.17 -3.80
CA GLN A 46 -0.06 14.45 -4.88
C GLN A 46 0.81 13.31 -4.35
N CYS A 47 0.63 12.11 -4.89
CA CYS A 47 1.45 10.97 -4.50
C CYS A 47 1.70 9.98 -5.64
N GLY A 48 2.73 9.15 -5.45
CA GLY A 48 2.94 7.92 -6.19
C GLY A 48 3.22 6.75 -5.25
N GLN A 49 2.87 5.54 -5.68
CA GLN A 49 3.04 4.31 -4.93
C GLN A 49 3.50 3.18 -5.84
N VAL A 50 4.58 2.50 -5.46
CA VAL A 50 5.10 1.33 -6.16
C VAL A 50 4.57 0.06 -5.49
N TRP A 51 4.10 -0.88 -6.30
CA TRP A 51 3.50 -2.13 -5.86
C TRP A 51 4.25 -3.35 -6.41
N ASP A 52 4.22 -4.44 -5.66
CA ASP A 52 4.89 -5.71 -6.02
C ASP A 52 4.05 -6.62 -6.93
N PHE A 53 2.82 -6.23 -7.23
CA PHE A 53 1.94 -6.97 -8.14
C PHE A 53 1.36 -6.07 -9.24
N GLU A 54 0.77 -6.70 -10.24
CA GLU A 54 0.10 -6.01 -11.35
C GLU A 54 -1.17 -5.30 -10.87
N ASN A 55 -1.62 -4.29 -11.63
CA ASN A 55 -2.82 -3.51 -11.33
C ASN A 55 -2.83 -2.89 -9.93
N CYS A 56 -1.65 -2.47 -9.44
CA CYS A 56 -1.47 -1.77 -8.17
C CYS A 56 -2.09 -2.51 -6.98
N SER A 57 -1.90 -3.83 -7.00
CA SER A 57 -2.33 -4.75 -5.96
C SER A 57 -1.12 -5.29 -5.19
N GLY A 58 -1.38 -6.06 -4.14
CA GLY A 58 -0.32 -6.69 -3.34
C GLY A 58 0.25 -5.75 -2.28
N LYS A 59 1.57 -5.83 -2.05
CA LYS A 59 2.27 -5.02 -1.07
C LYS A 59 2.77 -3.71 -1.69
N ASN A 60 2.54 -2.61 -0.97
CA ASN A 60 3.19 -1.35 -1.27
C ASN A 60 4.70 -1.44 -0.92
N LEU A 61 5.55 -1.29 -1.93
CA LEU A 61 7.00 -1.35 -1.80
C LEU A 61 7.60 0.01 -1.44
N GLN A 62 7.05 1.09 -2.00
CA GLN A 62 7.58 2.43 -1.83
C GLN A 62 6.52 3.51 -2.08
N GLN A 63 6.57 4.57 -1.28
CA GLN A 63 5.83 5.80 -1.50
C GLN A 63 6.74 6.86 -2.13
N ILE A 64 6.16 7.68 -3.00
CA ILE A 64 6.84 8.66 -3.83
C ILE A 64 6.14 10.00 -3.57
N ALA A 65 6.91 11.04 -3.22
CA ALA A 65 6.44 12.42 -3.32
C ALA A 65 6.81 12.94 -4.72
N PRO A 66 5.84 13.10 -5.63
CA PRO A 66 6.06 13.70 -6.93
C PRO A 66 6.39 15.17 -6.79
N ASP A 67 7.32 15.64 -7.60
CA ASP A 67 7.71 17.04 -7.72
C ASP A 67 8.02 17.36 -9.19
N CYS A 68 8.42 18.60 -9.49
CA CYS A 68 8.77 18.98 -10.85
C CYS A 68 10.26 18.85 -11.20
N LYS A 69 11.06 18.16 -10.38
CA LYS A 69 12.52 18.09 -10.55
C LYS A 69 12.99 17.00 -11.51
N GLN A 70 12.07 16.25 -12.12
CA GLN A 70 12.36 15.13 -13.02
C GLN A 70 13.37 14.10 -12.47
N THR A 71 13.39 13.93 -11.15
CA THR A 71 14.35 13.06 -10.46
C THR A 71 14.14 11.60 -10.87
N CYS A 72 15.15 11.00 -11.49
CA CYS A 72 15.17 9.56 -11.77
C CYS A 72 15.45 8.78 -10.49
N ARG A 73 14.62 7.79 -10.18
CA ARG A 73 14.79 6.92 -9.01
C ARG A 73 14.82 5.47 -9.46
N LYS A 74 15.72 4.67 -8.87
CA LYS A 74 15.73 3.22 -9.07
C LYS A 74 14.48 2.60 -8.46
N ALA A 75 13.89 1.63 -9.14
CA ALA A 75 12.75 0.90 -8.64
C ALA A 75 13.18 -0.08 -7.53
N PRO A 76 12.36 -0.27 -6.49
CA PRO A 76 12.60 -1.32 -5.51
C PRO A 76 12.52 -2.69 -6.19
N ALA A 77 13.28 -3.66 -5.67
CA ALA A 77 13.23 -5.03 -6.17
C ALA A 77 11.80 -5.57 -6.11
N GLY A 78 11.35 -6.20 -7.20
CA GLY A 78 9.99 -6.72 -7.31
C GLY A 78 8.92 -5.73 -7.74
N ALA A 79 9.26 -4.47 -8.08
CA ALA A 79 8.30 -3.52 -8.61
C ALA A 79 7.59 -4.04 -9.87
N LYS A 80 6.25 -4.03 -9.85
CA LYS A 80 5.40 -4.48 -10.96
C LYS A 80 4.44 -3.41 -11.47
N SER A 81 4.02 -2.49 -10.62
CA SER A 81 3.12 -1.42 -11.03
C SER A 81 3.30 -0.16 -10.19
N ILE A 82 2.85 0.98 -10.72
CA ILE A 82 2.86 2.27 -10.02
C ILE A 82 1.47 2.87 -10.11
N MET A 83 0.95 3.30 -8.95
CA MET A 83 -0.23 4.14 -8.83
C MET A 83 0.21 5.58 -8.59
N ALA A 84 -0.47 6.55 -9.20
CA ALA A 84 -0.24 7.97 -8.94
C ALA A 84 -1.55 8.75 -8.93
N TRP A 85 -1.57 9.87 -8.20
CA TRP A 85 -2.70 10.79 -8.17
C TRP A 85 -2.24 12.22 -7.89
N GLY A 86 -3.09 13.17 -8.25
CA GLY A 86 -2.82 14.61 -8.17
C GLY A 86 -3.18 15.25 -6.84
N ASP A 87 -2.96 16.56 -6.78
CA ASP A 87 -3.13 17.39 -5.58
C ASP A 87 -4.49 18.09 -5.49
N GLY A 88 -5.51 17.55 -6.16
CA GLY A 88 -6.83 18.16 -6.27
C GLY A 88 -6.94 19.28 -7.30
N THR A 89 -5.82 19.77 -7.85
CA THR A 89 -5.83 20.75 -8.95
C THR A 89 -5.10 20.23 -10.18
N TYR A 90 -3.89 19.68 -9.98
CA TYR A 90 -3.03 19.18 -11.03
C TYR A 90 -2.87 17.67 -10.87
N GLY A 91 -2.84 16.96 -12.00
CA GLY A 91 -2.55 15.53 -12.00
C GLY A 91 -1.08 15.22 -11.73
N THR A 92 -0.82 13.94 -11.46
CA THR A 92 0.52 13.38 -11.33
C THR A 92 0.75 12.33 -12.40
N THR A 93 1.91 12.39 -13.06
CA THR A 93 2.33 11.35 -14.01
C THR A 93 3.59 10.66 -13.52
N CYS A 94 3.54 9.33 -13.37
CA CYS A 94 4.70 8.49 -13.11
C CYS A 94 5.09 7.74 -14.38
N TYR A 95 6.29 7.99 -14.86
CA TYR A 95 6.94 7.31 -15.99
C TYR A 95 7.78 6.14 -15.47
N MET A 96 7.67 5.00 -16.12
CA MET A 96 8.40 3.77 -15.81
C MET A 96 9.37 3.47 -16.93
N TYR A 97 10.54 2.96 -16.57
CA TYR A 97 11.62 2.68 -17.51
C TYR A 97 12.21 1.28 -17.29
N GLU A 98 12.67 0.65 -18.38
CA GLU A 98 13.33 -0.66 -18.31
C GLU A 98 14.82 -0.58 -17.97
N ASP A 99 15.41 0.61 -18.01
CA ASP A 99 16.79 0.88 -17.61
C ASP A 99 16.86 1.59 -16.24
N GLU A 100 18.06 1.69 -15.68
CA GLU A 100 18.25 2.34 -14.37
C GLU A 100 18.42 3.87 -14.44
N ASN A 101 18.55 4.44 -15.65
CA ASN A 101 18.86 5.86 -15.88
C ASN A 101 17.66 6.66 -16.40
N CYS A 102 16.47 6.06 -16.40
CA CYS A 102 15.23 6.65 -16.89
C CYS A 102 15.33 7.17 -18.34
N THR A 103 15.78 6.32 -19.26
CA THR A 103 15.99 6.64 -20.67
C THR A 103 15.03 5.92 -21.62
N GLN A 104 14.67 4.67 -21.33
CA GLN A 104 13.80 3.83 -22.17
C GLN A 104 12.44 3.66 -21.48
N GLU A 105 11.49 4.55 -21.79
CA GLU A 105 10.13 4.52 -21.20
C GLU A 105 9.37 3.30 -21.70
N ILE A 106 8.79 2.54 -20.76
CA ILE A 106 8.01 1.34 -21.06
C ILE A 106 6.53 1.52 -20.77
N ARG A 107 6.19 2.41 -19.85
CA ARG A 107 4.81 2.73 -19.46
C ARG A 107 4.76 4.01 -18.64
N ARG A 108 3.57 4.60 -18.51
CA ARG A 108 3.30 5.68 -17.56
C ARG A 108 1.86 5.64 -17.03
N THR A 109 1.64 6.25 -15.88
CA THR A 109 0.28 6.52 -15.37
C THR A 109 -0.39 7.63 -16.18
N SER A 110 -1.71 7.78 -16.00
CA SER A 110 -2.43 8.94 -16.56
C SER A 110 -2.20 10.18 -15.72
N ASN A 111 -2.20 11.35 -16.36
CA ASN A 111 -2.12 12.64 -15.68
C ASN A 111 -3.50 13.05 -15.13
N THR A 112 -3.86 12.56 -13.94
CA THR A 112 -5.18 12.81 -13.33
C THR A 112 -5.06 13.18 -11.85
N ILE A 113 -6.06 13.92 -11.36
CA ILE A 113 -6.22 14.24 -9.93
C ILE A 113 -6.66 13.01 -9.12
N GLU A 114 -7.41 12.12 -9.76
CA GLU A 114 -7.82 10.83 -9.20
C GLU A 114 -6.67 9.82 -9.26
N SER A 115 -6.84 8.66 -8.63
CA SER A 115 -5.86 7.58 -8.73
C SER A 115 -5.81 6.98 -10.14
N SER A 116 -4.60 6.85 -10.68
CA SER A 116 -4.30 6.13 -11.92
C SER A 116 -3.23 5.08 -11.65
N CYS A 117 -3.54 3.84 -11.99
CA CYS A 117 -2.59 2.73 -11.94
C CYS A 117 -2.05 2.42 -13.34
N ALA A 118 -0.76 2.07 -13.42
CA ALA A 118 -0.18 1.51 -14.62
C ALA A 118 0.71 0.28 -14.32
N THR A 119 0.63 -0.69 -15.22
CA THR A 119 1.45 -1.92 -15.24
C THR A 119 2.05 -2.05 -16.64
N PRO A 120 3.38 -2.20 -16.78
CA PRO A 120 4.00 -2.51 -18.06
C PRO A 120 3.75 -3.97 -18.44
N VAL A 121 3.44 -4.23 -19.71
CA VAL A 121 3.17 -5.58 -20.21
C VAL A 121 4.48 -6.25 -20.60
N GLY A 122 4.81 -7.39 -19.95
CA GLY A 122 5.97 -8.21 -20.29
C GLY A 122 7.35 -7.61 -19.97
N GLN A 123 7.40 -6.48 -19.27
CA GLN A 123 8.62 -5.73 -18.99
C GLN A 123 8.78 -5.48 -17.49
N THR A 124 10.01 -5.24 -17.03
CA THR A 124 10.32 -4.99 -15.61
C THR A 124 10.65 -3.53 -15.40
N ILE A 125 10.05 -2.92 -14.38
CA ILE A 125 10.34 -1.55 -13.98
C ILE A 125 11.71 -1.53 -13.28
N ARG A 126 12.71 -0.87 -13.88
CA ARG A 126 14.04 -0.68 -13.26
C ARG A 126 14.23 0.70 -12.69
N SER A 127 13.59 1.71 -13.27
CA SER A 127 13.57 3.06 -12.73
C SER A 127 12.25 3.77 -13.04
N TYR A 128 12.01 4.88 -12.35
CA TYR A 128 10.83 5.71 -12.54
C TYR A 128 11.11 7.19 -12.27
N LYS A 129 10.25 8.05 -12.84
CA LYS A 129 10.15 9.49 -12.56
C LYS A 129 8.69 9.82 -12.30
N CYS A 130 8.38 10.54 -11.22
CA CYS A 130 7.02 10.99 -10.95
C CYS A 130 6.98 12.51 -10.91
N LEU A 131 6.15 13.08 -11.78
CA LEU A 131 6.01 14.52 -11.98
C LEU A 131 4.64 14.98 -11.52
N ALA A 132 4.63 16.07 -10.76
CA ALA A 132 3.43 16.84 -10.46
C ALA A 132 3.74 18.33 -10.65
N LYS A 133 2.75 19.09 -11.15
CA LYS A 133 2.88 20.54 -11.41
C LYS A 133 4.03 20.88 -12.36
N CYS A 134 4.17 20.04 -13.38
CA CYS A 134 4.89 20.30 -14.63
C CYS A 134 3.87 20.26 -15.76
#